data_AF-A0A7C4TAT6-F1
#
_entry.id   AF-A0A7C4TAT6-F1
#
_cell.length_a   1.000
_cell.length_b   1.000
_cell.length_c   1.000
_cell.angle_alpha   90.00
_cell.angle_beta   90.00
_cell.angle_gamma   90.00
#
_symmetry.space_group_name_H-M   'P 1'
#
loop_
_entity.id
_entity.type
_entity.pdbx_description
1 polymer ?
#
loop_
_entity_poly.entity_id
_entity_poly.type
_entity_poly.pdbx_seq_one_letter_code
_entity_poly.pdbx_strand_id
1 'polypeptide(L)'
;MGAGAYYVAPYLAPSRPFPCVAGTLVYHWHPQLDIYSAGAPVAIPANIGIEAGCHQPLHTHDTSGKIHIETDRTRTYSIGDFFTVWGRVFGNPRQMLVNGTSVNPTRDVILYDQETIRLEYASFA
;
A
#
# COMPACT_ATOMS: atom_id res chain seq x y z
N MET A 1 8.06 -38.73 33.55
CA MET A 1 7.26 -38.55 32.32
C MET A 1 6.50 -37.23 32.47
N GLY A 2 6.79 -36.26 31.62
CA GLY A 2 6.14 -34.95 31.65
C GLY A 2 6.48 -34.24 30.35
N ALA A 3 5.58 -34.33 29.37
CA ALA A 3 5.77 -33.78 28.05
C ALA A 3 5.82 -32.25 28.14
N GLY A 4 6.97 -31.66 27.80
CA GLY A 4 7.08 -30.23 27.54
C GLY A 4 6.27 -29.92 26.29
N ALA A 5 5.20 -29.16 26.43
CA ALA A 5 4.49 -28.58 25.30
C ALA A 5 5.40 -27.54 24.66
N TYR A 6 5.99 -27.88 23.52
CA TYR A 6 6.62 -26.90 22.65
C TYR A 6 5.51 -26.00 22.13
N TYR A 7 5.44 -24.77 22.65
CA TYR A 7 4.69 -23.71 22.00
C TYR A 7 5.38 -23.42 20.67
N VAL A 8 4.93 -24.10 19.62
CA VAL A 8 5.15 -23.61 18.26
C VAL A 8 4.37 -22.29 18.18
N ALA A 9 5.10 -21.17 18.24
CA ALA A 9 4.53 -19.89 17.83
C ALA A 9 3.89 -20.13 16.46
N PRO A 10 2.58 -19.87 16.28
CA PRO A 10 1.99 -20.00 14.97
C PRO A 10 2.80 -19.08 14.07
N TYR A 11 3.38 -19.65 13.02
CA TYR A 11 3.89 -18.89 11.88
C TYR A 11 2.84 -17.83 11.57
N LEU A 12 3.13 -16.57 11.93
CA LEU A 12 2.24 -15.46 11.65
C LEU A 12 2.15 -15.41 10.13
N ALA A 13 1.02 -15.87 9.58
CA ALA A 13 0.66 -15.45 8.24
C ALA A 13 0.82 -13.92 8.20
N PRO A 14 1.41 -13.34 7.15
CA PRO A 14 1.47 -11.88 7.04
C PRO A 14 0.05 -11.37 7.30
N SER A 15 -0.12 -10.62 8.39
CA SER A 15 -1.43 -10.22 8.85
C SER A 15 -2.00 -9.29 7.78
N ARG A 16 -2.90 -9.79 6.93
CA ARG A 16 -3.56 -9.02 5.88
C ARG A 16 -4.20 -7.78 6.52
N PRO A 17 -3.73 -6.55 6.23
CA PRO A 17 -4.25 -5.37 6.92
C PRO A 17 -5.73 -5.07 6.60
N PHE A 18 -6.19 -5.54 5.44
CA PHE A 18 -7.56 -5.41 4.96
C PHE A 18 -8.06 -6.77 4.48
N PRO A 19 -9.36 -7.07 4.64
CA PRO A 19 -9.95 -8.30 4.13
C PRO A 19 -9.82 -8.38 2.60
N CYS A 20 -9.75 -9.60 2.08
CA CYS A 20 -9.79 -9.82 0.64
C CYS A 20 -11.12 -9.32 0.07
N VAL A 21 -11.05 -8.75 -1.13
CA VAL A 21 -12.24 -8.38 -1.89
C VAL A 21 -12.94 -9.67 -2.32
N ALA A 22 -14.23 -9.82 -1.99
CA ALA A 22 -15.00 -11.03 -2.29
C ALA A 22 -16.37 -10.75 -2.93
N GLY A 23 -16.82 -9.50 -2.94
CA GLY A 23 -18.09 -9.07 -3.51
C GLY A 23 -17.95 -8.24 -4.79
N THR A 24 -19.08 -7.68 -5.25
CA THR A 24 -19.11 -6.71 -6.33
C THR A 24 -18.40 -5.42 -5.93
N LEU A 25 -17.57 -4.89 -6.83
CA LEU A 25 -16.85 -3.65 -6.58
C LEU A 25 -17.83 -2.48 -6.48
N VAL A 26 -17.68 -1.69 -5.42
CA VAL A 26 -18.30 -0.38 -5.25
C VAL A 26 -17.63 0.64 -6.17
N TYR A 27 -16.31 0.55 -6.31
CA TYR A 27 -15.52 1.31 -7.29
C TYR A 27 -14.20 0.62 -7.60
N HIS A 28 -13.56 1.07 -8.69
CA HIS A 28 -12.26 0.63 -9.16
C HIS A 28 -11.47 1.85 -9.65
N TRP A 29 -10.41 2.25 -8.93
CA TRP A 29 -9.58 3.41 -9.23
C TRP A 29 -8.10 3.06 -9.44
N HIS A 30 -7.40 3.91 -10.20
CA HIS A 30 -6.00 3.70 -10.59
C HIS A 30 -5.08 4.92 -10.31
N PRO A 31 -4.85 5.29 -9.04
CA PRO A 31 -3.84 6.29 -8.70
C PRO A 31 -2.42 5.79 -9.01
N GLN A 32 -1.55 6.73 -9.39
CA GLN A 32 -0.13 6.49 -9.66
C GLN A 32 0.71 6.95 -8.47
N LEU A 33 1.64 6.11 -8.01
CA LEU A 33 2.59 6.46 -6.96
C LEU A 33 4.03 6.43 -7.50
N ASP A 34 4.73 7.54 -7.33
CA ASP A 34 6.15 7.66 -7.62
C ASP A 34 6.92 7.99 -6.33
N ILE A 35 7.93 7.19 -6.00
CA ILE A 35 8.78 7.41 -4.82
C ILE A 35 10.21 7.71 -5.28
N TYR A 36 10.81 8.72 -4.66
CA TYR A 36 12.20 9.07 -4.84
C TYR A 36 12.93 9.07 -3.49
N SER A 37 14.18 8.62 -3.49
CA SER A 37 15.08 8.61 -2.35
C SER A 37 16.37 9.29 -2.72
N ALA A 38 16.65 10.44 -2.08
CA ALA A 38 17.79 11.30 -2.43
C ALA A 38 17.83 11.62 -3.94
N GLY A 39 16.66 11.88 -4.53
CA GLY A 39 16.50 12.19 -5.96
C GLY A 39 16.53 10.99 -6.92
N ALA A 40 16.81 9.77 -6.46
CA ALA A 40 16.79 8.57 -7.29
C ALA A 40 15.41 7.85 -7.19
N PRO A 41 14.85 7.33 -8.30
CA PRO A 41 13.58 6.63 -8.25
C PRO A 41 13.69 5.32 -7.45
N VAL A 42 12.66 5.01 -6.67
CA VAL A 42 12.51 3.77 -5.91
C VAL A 42 11.50 2.88 -6.63
N ALA A 43 11.90 1.63 -6.88
CA ALA A 43 10.99 0.65 -7.47
C ALA A 43 9.90 0.23 -6.49
N ILE A 44 8.65 0.27 -6.94
CA ILE A 44 7.51 -0.33 -6.24
C ILE A 44 7.36 -1.76 -6.78
N PRO A 45 7.44 -2.81 -5.93
CA PRO A 45 7.26 -4.19 -6.38
C PRO A 45 5.89 -4.46 -6.99
N ALA A 46 5.84 -5.40 -7.93
CA ALA A 46 4.59 -6.01 -8.37
C ALA A 46 3.99 -6.89 -7.26
N ASN A 47 2.69 -7.18 -7.37
CA ASN A 47 1.95 -8.10 -6.51
C ASN A 47 1.91 -7.72 -5.02
N ILE A 48 2.13 -6.45 -4.66
CA ILE A 48 1.78 -5.95 -3.33
C ILE A 48 0.29 -6.18 -3.10
N GLY A 49 -0.08 -6.75 -1.95
CA GLY A 49 -1.47 -7.00 -1.59
C GLY A 49 -2.15 -8.15 -2.35
N ILE A 50 -1.39 -8.94 -3.13
CA ILE A 50 -1.90 -10.08 -3.89
C ILE A 50 -1.34 -11.37 -3.31
N GLU A 51 -2.25 -12.26 -2.95
CA GLU A 51 -1.98 -13.64 -2.56
C GLU A 51 -2.90 -14.58 -3.34
N ALA A 52 -2.59 -15.89 -3.37
CA ALA A 52 -3.41 -16.87 -4.07
C ALA A 52 -4.87 -16.83 -3.57
N GLY A 53 -5.79 -16.45 -4.45
CA GLY A 53 -7.22 -16.32 -4.16
C GLY A 53 -7.59 -15.14 -3.24
N CYS A 54 -6.69 -14.18 -3.02
CA CYS A 54 -6.95 -13.02 -2.19
C CYS A 54 -6.27 -11.77 -2.75
N HIS A 55 -7.06 -10.80 -3.17
CA HIS A 55 -6.57 -9.44 -3.46
C HIS A 55 -7.06 -8.53 -2.35
N GLN A 56 -6.14 -7.83 -1.70
CA GLN A 56 -6.50 -6.74 -0.80
C GLN A 56 -7.02 -5.54 -1.61
N PRO A 57 -7.83 -4.65 -1.00
CA PRO A 57 -8.47 -3.58 -1.75
C PRO A 57 -7.49 -2.62 -2.40
N LEU A 58 -6.30 -2.42 -1.81
CA LEU A 58 -5.19 -1.77 -2.48
C LEU A 58 -4.15 -2.82 -2.88
N HIS A 59 -3.75 -2.82 -4.14
CA HIS A 59 -2.72 -3.73 -4.64
C HIS A 59 -2.03 -3.18 -5.89
N THR A 60 -0.98 -3.86 -6.34
CA THR A 60 -0.26 -3.54 -7.59
C THR A 60 -0.16 -4.78 -8.47
N HIS A 61 -0.35 -4.66 -9.77
CA HIS A 61 -0.11 -5.78 -10.70
C HIS A 61 1.30 -5.81 -11.27
N ASP A 62 2.00 -4.67 -11.32
CA ASP A 62 3.32 -4.53 -11.92
C ASP A 62 4.20 -3.55 -11.13
N THR A 63 5.38 -3.23 -11.66
CA THR A 63 6.35 -2.32 -11.03
C THR A 63 6.22 -0.87 -11.47
N SER A 64 5.14 -0.50 -12.15
CA SER A 64 4.95 0.88 -12.65
C SER A 64 4.65 1.88 -11.54
N GLY A 65 4.22 1.41 -10.35
CA GLY A 65 3.72 2.27 -9.28
C GLY A 65 2.22 2.56 -9.36
N LYS A 66 1.51 2.00 -10.34
CA LYS A 66 0.04 2.05 -10.40
C LYS A 66 -0.56 1.23 -9.27
N ILE A 67 -1.28 1.91 -8.38
CA ILE A 67 -2.05 1.29 -7.33
C ILE A 67 -3.46 1.03 -7.89
N HIS A 68 -3.91 -0.21 -7.78
CA HIS A 68 -5.30 -0.58 -8.01
C HIS A 68 -6.05 -0.47 -6.69
N ILE A 69 -7.15 0.27 -6.70
CA ILE A 69 -8.10 0.33 -5.59
C ILE A 69 -9.40 -0.31 -6.03
N GLU A 70 -9.58 -1.57 -5.67
CA GLU A 70 -10.77 -2.38 -5.97
C GLU A 70 -11.44 -2.73 -4.64
N THR A 71 -12.61 -2.19 -4.34
CA THR A 71 -13.24 -2.40 -3.03
C THR A 71 -14.69 -2.81 -3.14
N ASP A 72 -15.10 -3.79 -2.35
CA ASP A 72 -16.50 -4.21 -2.15
C ASP A 72 -17.13 -3.54 -0.90
N ARG A 73 -16.53 -2.43 -0.45
CA ARG A 73 -16.94 -1.63 0.70
C ARG A 73 -17.00 -0.15 0.33
N THR A 74 -18.00 0.57 0.83
CA THR A 74 -18.13 2.03 0.72
C THR A 74 -17.16 2.72 1.69
N ARG A 75 -15.87 2.71 1.35
CA ARG A 75 -14.78 3.29 2.11
C ARG A 75 -13.76 3.88 1.13
N THR A 76 -13.19 5.03 1.46
CA THR A 76 -12.00 5.58 0.79
C THR A 76 -10.72 5.06 1.46
N TYR A 77 -9.64 4.99 0.69
CA TYR A 77 -8.34 4.52 1.18
C TYR A 77 -7.28 5.61 1.00
N SER A 78 -6.31 5.64 1.91
CA SER A 78 -5.21 6.60 1.88
C SER A 78 -3.92 6.01 1.35
N ILE A 79 -2.95 6.88 1.04
CA ILE A 79 -1.57 6.44 0.76
C ILE A 79 -0.99 5.64 1.93
N GLY A 80 -1.34 5.99 3.17
CA GLY A 80 -0.95 5.26 4.36
C GLY A 80 -1.55 3.86 4.46
N ASP A 81 -2.75 3.65 3.93
CA ASP A 81 -3.34 2.31 3.82
C ASP A 81 -2.53 1.44 2.85
N PHE A 82 -2.13 2.00 1.69
CA PHE A 82 -1.29 1.29 0.72
C PHE A 82 0.06 0.88 1.32
N PHE A 83 0.74 1.81 2.02
CA PHE A 83 1.99 1.50 2.71
C PHE A 83 1.82 0.38 3.76
N THR A 84 0.67 0.34 4.43
CA THR A 84 0.35 -0.72 5.39
C THR A 84 0.19 -2.07 4.67
N VAL A 85 -0.49 -2.12 3.53
CA VAL A 85 -0.59 -3.33 2.69
C VAL A 85 0.79 -3.77 2.18
N TRP A 86 1.63 -2.83 1.77
CA TRP A 86 3.00 -3.10 1.34
C TRP A 86 3.90 -3.59 2.49
N GLY A 87 3.51 -3.39 3.75
CA GLY A 87 4.37 -3.68 4.90
C GLY A 87 5.54 -2.71 5.02
N ARG A 88 5.40 -1.49 4.48
CA ARG A 88 6.40 -0.43 4.54
C ARG A 88 5.93 0.68 5.47
N VAL A 89 6.88 1.29 6.19
CA VAL A 89 6.60 2.46 7.03
C VAL A 89 6.52 3.69 6.13
N PHE A 90 5.43 4.46 6.22
CA PHE A 90 5.28 5.70 5.44
C PHE A 90 6.42 6.71 5.68
N GLY A 91 6.96 6.75 6.89
CA GLY A 91 8.16 7.54 7.22
C GLY A 91 7.90 9.05 7.20
N ASN A 92 8.93 9.81 6.84
CA ASN A 92 8.90 11.27 6.81
C ASN A 92 9.42 11.81 5.46
N PRO A 93 8.57 11.83 4.42
CA PRO A 93 8.94 12.42 3.14
C PRO A 93 9.22 13.92 3.31
N ARG A 94 10.27 14.42 2.65
CA ARG A 94 10.62 15.85 2.60
C ARG A 94 9.64 16.66 1.77
N GLN A 95 9.06 16.02 0.75
CA GLN A 95 8.09 16.63 -0.13
C GLN A 95 7.05 15.60 -0.56
N MET A 96 5.82 16.08 -0.74
CA MET A 96 4.72 15.34 -1.34
C MET A 96 4.05 16.24 -2.38
N LEU A 97 3.84 15.71 -3.58
CA LEU A 97 3.05 16.35 -4.62
C LEU A 97 1.81 15.49 -4.91
N VAL A 98 0.65 16.13 -5.00
CA VAL A 98 -0.61 15.53 -5.48
C VAL A 98 -0.97 16.23 -6.77
N ASN A 99 -0.97 15.52 -7.89
CA ASN A 99 -1.18 16.09 -9.23
C ASN A 99 -0.25 17.28 -9.52
N GLY A 100 1.01 17.16 -9.10
CA GLY A 100 2.02 18.22 -9.22
C GLY A 100 1.90 19.36 -8.21
N THR A 101 0.85 19.40 -7.38
CA THR A 101 0.66 20.44 -6.36
C THR A 101 1.32 20.02 -5.04
N SER A 102 2.17 20.88 -4.48
CA SER A 102 2.80 20.62 -3.20
C SER A 102 1.78 20.64 -2.06
N VAL A 103 1.79 19.58 -1.26
CA VAL A 103 0.97 19.46 -0.04
C VAL A 103 1.87 19.16 1.16
N ASN A 104 1.34 19.32 2.38
CA ASN A 104 2.03 18.84 3.57
C ASN A 104 2.13 17.32 3.51
N PRO A 105 3.34 16.74 3.59
CA PRO A 105 3.48 15.29 3.52
C PRO A 105 2.76 14.63 4.69
N THR A 106 1.81 13.75 4.38
CA THR A 106 1.05 12.99 5.37
C THR A 106 0.62 11.66 4.80
N ARG A 107 0.50 10.66 5.67
CA ARG A 107 -0.02 9.34 5.31
C ARG A 107 -1.53 9.34 5.06
N ASP A 108 -2.23 10.42 5.42
CA ASP A 108 -3.68 10.49 5.41
C ASP A 108 -4.27 11.01 4.09
N VAL A 109 -3.43 11.30 3.08
CA VAL A 109 -3.90 11.69 1.75
C VAL A 109 -4.73 10.56 1.16
N ILE A 110 -6.00 10.85 0.90
CA ILE A 110 -6.94 9.93 0.26
C ILE A 110 -6.59 9.77 -1.21
N LEU A 111 -6.62 8.53 -1.66
CA LEU A 111 -6.33 8.16 -3.02
C LEU A 111 -7.56 8.22 -3.93
N TYR A 112 -7.49 9.00 -5.00
CA TYR A 112 -8.56 9.16 -6.01
C TYR A 112 -8.17 8.58 -7.38
N ASP A 113 -9.15 8.42 -8.27
CA ASP A 113 -8.89 7.91 -9.62
C ASP A 113 -7.97 8.85 -10.42
N GLN A 114 -7.04 8.24 -11.17
CA GLN A 114 -6.12 8.90 -12.09
C GLN A 114 -5.21 9.99 -11.49
N GLU A 115 -5.19 10.16 -10.18
CA GLU A 115 -4.27 11.12 -9.57
C GLU A 115 -2.84 10.57 -9.51
N THR A 116 -1.89 11.50 -9.43
CA THR A 116 -0.47 11.19 -9.27
C THR A 116 0.00 11.65 -7.89
N ILE A 117 0.59 10.72 -7.14
CA ILE A 117 1.22 10.98 -5.85
C ILE A 117 2.72 10.83 -6.03
N ARG A 118 3.48 11.90 -5.79
CA ARG A 118 4.94 11.84 -5.75
C ARG A 118 5.45 12.09 -4.36
N LEU A 119 6.28 11.19 -3.85
CA LEU A 119 6.96 11.32 -2.56
C LEU A 119 8.46 11.44 -2.75
N GLU A 120 9.08 12.41 -2.10
CA GLU A 120 10.53 12.57 -2.06
C GLU A 120 11.04 12.35 -0.62
N TYR A 121 11.95 11.41 -0.44
CA TYR A 121 12.56 11.11 0.84
C TYR A 121 14.03 11.51 0.87
N ALA A 122 14.51 11.91 2.05
CA ALA A 122 15.96 12.03 2.29
C ALA A 122 16.66 10.69 2.05
N SER A 123 16.04 9.62 2.53
CA SER A 123 16.41 8.23 2.39
C SER A 123 15.14 7.42 2.60
N PHE A 124 14.84 6.52 1.67
CA PHE A 124 13.73 5.58 1.75
C PHE A 124 14.26 4.21 2.14
N ALA A 125 13.64 3.56 3.12
CA ALA A 125 14.10 2.30 3.71
C ALA A 125 13.18 1.11 3.38
#